data_AF-A0A2I0NBL3-F1
#
_entry.id   AF-A0A2I0NBL3-F1
#
_cell.length_a   1.000
_cell.length_b   1.000
_cell.length_c   1.000
_cell.angle_alpha   90.00
_cell.angle_beta   90.00
_cell.angle_gamma   90.00
#
_symmetry.space_group_name_H-M   'P 1'
#
loop_
_entity.id
_entity.type
_entity.pdbx_description
1 polymer ?
#
loop_
_entity_poly.entity_id
_entity_poly.type
_entity_poly.pdbx_seq_one_letter_code
_entity_poly.pdbx_strand_id
1 'polypeptide(L)'
;MIINHNMSSIYANRQLRNNTLSMDKNIEKLSSGLRINRAGDDASGLAVSEKMRSQIRGLNRAAQNAQDGISFIQTTEGYLQNTQDILQRIRELAVQSANG
;
A
#
# COMPACT_ATOMS: atom_id res chain seq x y z
N MET A 1 42.44 34.22 35.97
CA MET A 1 42.25 32.79 35.65
C MET A 1 41.12 32.28 36.54
N ILE A 2 39.93 32.02 35.98
CA ILE A 2 38.76 31.61 36.77
C ILE A 2 38.81 30.08 36.89
N ILE A 3 39.17 29.58 38.08
CA ILE A 3 39.29 28.13 38.37
C ILE A 3 37.91 27.46 38.54
N ASN A 4 36.86 28.24 38.84
CA ASN A 4 35.52 27.72 39.14
C ASN A 4 34.70 27.30 37.92
N HIS A 5 35.02 27.75 36.71
CA HIS A 5 34.25 27.43 35.50
C HIS A 5 35.17 27.18 34.31
N ASN A 6 35.09 25.99 33.72
CA ASN A 6 35.84 25.66 32.51
C ASN A 6 34.95 25.80 31.27
N MET A 7 34.89 27.01 30.72
CA MET A 7 34.07 27.33 29.54
C MET A 7 34.45 26.50 28.30
N SER A 8 35.73 26.19 28.11
CA SER A 8 36.20 25.35 27.00
C SER A 8 35.68 23.92 27.09
N SER A 9 35.69 23.34 28.29
CA SER A 9 35.12 22.00 28.54
C SER A 9 33.60 21.98 28.33
N ILE A 10 32.87 23.00 28.82
CA ILE A 10 31.43 23.12 28.61
C ILE A 10 31.08 23.25 27.11
N TYR A 11 31.86 24.04 26.36
CA TYR A 11 31.69 24.17 24.92
C TYR A 11 31.95 22.85 24.19
N ALA A 12 33.04 22.15 24.52
CA ALA A 12 33.35 20.83 23.95
C ALA A 12 32.24 19.80 24.25
N ASN A 13 31.72 19.77 25.47
CA ASN A 13 30.62 18.88 25.84
C ASN A 13 29.32 19.21 25.09
N ARG A 14 28.99 20.49 24.89
CA ARG A 14 27.85 20.91 24.07
C ARG A 14 27.99 20.45 22.62
N GLN A 15 29.19 20.58 22.02
CA GLN A 15 29.43 20.12 20.65
C GLN A 15 29.38 18.60 20.54
N LEU A 16 29.96 17.88 21.51
CA LEU A 16 29.84 16.42 21.58
C LEU A 16 28.37 15.98 21.61
N ARG A 17 27.54 16.61 22.45
CA ARG A 17 26.11 16.29 22.54
C ARG A 17 25.38 16.50 21.21
N ASN A 18 25.67 17.58 20.49
CA ASN A 18 25.07 17.82 19.17
C ASN A 18 25.50 16.78 18.12
N ASN A 19 26.76 16.36 18.15
CA ASN A 19 27.30 15.34 17.26
C ASN A 19 26.68 13.97 17.57
N THR A 20 26.58 13.58 18.84
CA THR A 20 25.92 12.34 19.25
C THR A 20 24.47 12.30 18.78
N LEU A 21 23.70 13.37 19.01
CA LEU A 21 22.32 13.46 18.54
C LEU A 21 22.19 13.34 17.01
N SER A 22 23.15 13.89 16.26
CA SER A 22 23.16 13.78 14.80
C SER A 22 23.53 12.36 14.34
N MET A 23 24.47 11.71 15.02
CA MET A 23 24.86 10.33 14.78
C MET A 23 23.69 9.37 15.05
N ASP A 24 22.98 9.55 16.16
CA ASP A 24 21.82 8.73 16.52
C ASP A 24 20.72 8.83 15.45
N LYS A 25 20.43 10.04 14.94
CA LYS A 25 19.49 10.24 13.83
C LYS A 25 19.94 9.54 12.54
N ASN A 26 21.23 9.55 12.25
CA ASN A 26 21.76 8.87 11.07
C ASN A 26 21.65 7.34 11.21
N ILE A 27 21.92 6.80 12.41
CA ILE A 27 21.74 5.38 12.71
C ILE A 27 20.25 4.98 12.58
N GLU A 28 19.32 5.82 13.03
CA GLU A 28 17.88 5.60 12.86
C GLU A 28 17.49 5.50 11.37
N LYS A 29 18.00 6.40 10.53
CA LYS A 29 17.75 6.37 9.07
C LYS A 29 18.38 5.16 8.38
N LEU A 30 19.58 4.77 8.80
CA LEU A 30 20.25 3.59 8.26
C LEU A 30 19.54 2.29 8.66
N SER A 31 19.12 2.16 9.92
CA SER A 31 18.45 0.95 10.43
C SER A 31 17.04 0.77 9.89
N SER A 32 16.29 1.86 9.70
CA SER A 32 14.96 1.84 9.07
C SER A 32 15.00 1.67 7.55
N GLY A 33 16.12 2.06 6.90
CA GLY A 33 16.21 2.19 5.45
C GLY A 33 15.34 3.32 4.87
N LEU A 34 14.72 4.15 5.72
CA LEU A 34 13.85 5.25 5.31
C LEU A 34 14.54 6.58 5.55
N ARG A 35 14.41 7.49 4.57
CA ARG A 35 14.95 8.85 4.68
C ARG A 35 14.18 9.70 5.70
N ILE A 36 12.87 9.48 5.82
CA ILE A 36 11.94 10.23 6.69
C ILE A 36 11.32 9.22 7.66
N ASN A 37 11.74 9.26 8.93
CA ASN A 37 11.21 8.37 9.97
C ASN A 37 10.21 9.07 10.89
N ARG A 38 10.36 10.38 11.07
CA ARG A 38 9.53 11.18 11.96
C ARG A 38 8.95 12.38 11.21
N ALA A 39 7.78 12.85 11.66
CA ALA A 39 7.18 14.07 11.13
C ALA A 39 8.07 15.31 11.32
N GLY A 40 8.95 15.29 12.33
CA GLY A 40 9.94 16.34 12.56
C GLY A 40 11.11 16.37 11.59
N ASP A 41 11.34 15.31 10.81
CA ASP A 41 12.38 15.29 9.77
C ASP A 41 11.91 16.00 8.48
N ASP A 42 10.68 15.71 8.05
CA ASP A 42 10.02 16.33 6.90
C ASP A 42 8.51 16.05 6.94
N ALA A 43 7.73 16.98 7.50
CA ALA A 43 6.28 16.80 7.67
C ALA A 43 5.54 16.70 6.33
N SER A 44 5.94 17.52 5.34
CA SER A 44 5.32 17.53 4.01
C SER A 44 5.66 16.27 3.22
N GLY A 45 6.93 15.85 3.24
CA GLY A 45 7.39 14.62 2.61
C GLY A 45 6.75 13.38 3.23
N LEU A 46 6.58 13.34 4.56
CA LEU A 46 5.85 12.27 5.23
C LEU A 46 4.38 12.23 4.83
N ALA A 47 3.70 13.38 4.81
CA ALA A 47 2.28 13.45 4.43
C ALA A 47 2.04 12.99 2.98
N VAL A 48 2.90 13.39 2.05
CA VAL A 48 2.82 12.93 0.65
C VAL A 48 3.13 11.43 0.56
N SER A 49 4.13 10.95 1.29
CA SER A 49 4.47 9.52 1.32
C SER A 49 3.33 8.66 1.85
N GLU A 50 2.66 9.09 2.92
CA GLU A 50 1.50 8.37 3.46
C GLU A 50 0.27 8.46 2.56
N LYS A 51 0.05 9.60 1.89
CA LYS A 51 -0.96 9.70 0.83
C LYS A 51 -0.70 8.69 -0.28
N MET A 52 0.53 8.61 -0.78
CA MET A 52 0.90 7.63 -1.82
C MET A 52 0.76 6.19 -1.32
N ARG A 53 1.18 5.90 -0.08
CA ARG A 53 1.01 4.56 0.53
C ARG A 53 -0.46 4.17 0.62
N SER A 54 -1.33 5.12 0.98
CA SER A 54 -2.78 4.90 1.00
C SER A 54 -3.34 4.66 -0.41
N GLN A 55 -2.93 5.46 -1.40
CA GLN A 55 -3.33 5.26 -2.80
C GLN A 55 -2.89 3.90 -3.34
N ILE A 56 -1.64 3.47 -3.09
CA ILE A 56 -1.15 2.15 -3.49
C ILE A 56 -2.01 1.04 -2.88
N ARG A 57 -2.32 1.12 -1.58
CA ARG A 57 -3.23 0.14 -0.94
C ARG A 57 -4.62 0.14 -1.57
N GLY A 58 -5.16 1.33 -1.87
CA GLY A 58 -6.45 1.48 -2.57
C GLY A 58 -6.43 0.85 -3.96
N LEU A 59 -5.39 1.11 -4.75
CA LEU A 59 -5.21 0.55 -6.09
C LEU A 59 -5.04 -0.97 -6.05
N ASN A 60 -4.30 -1.52 -5.08
CA ASN A 60 -4.16 -2.96 -4.92
C ASN A 60 -5.52 -3.63 -4.62
N ARG A 61 -6.37 -2.99 -3.81
CA ARG A 61 -7.74 -3.48 -3.57
C ARG A 61 -8.62 -3.32 -4.80
N ALA A 62 -8.52 -2.22 -5.52
CA ALA A 62 -9.25 -2.03 -6.77
C ALA A 62 -8.89 -3.10 -7.82
N ALA A 63 -7.60 -3.46 -7.92
CA ALA A 63 -7.13 -4.53 -8.80
C ALA A 63 -7.70 -5.91 -8.40
N GLN A 64 -7.71 -6.23 -7.10
CA GLN A 64 -8.35 -7.45 -6.59
C GLN A 64 -9.85 -7.47 -6.90
N ASN A 65 -10.56 -6.38 -6.64
CA ASN A 65 -11.99 -6.27 -6.94
C ASN A 65 -12.28 -6.41 -8.44
N ALA A 66 -11.41 -5.88 -9.31
CA ALA A 66 -11.54 -6.05 -10.76
C ALA A 66 -11.36 -7.52 -11.16
N GLN A 67 -10.39 -8.23 -10.55
CA GLN A 67 -10.19 -9.65 -10.77
C GLN A 67 -11.40 -10.48 -10.32
N ASP A 68 -11.97 -10.16 -9.16
CA ASP A 68 -13.19 -10.81 -8.66
C ASP A 68 -14.38 -10.56 -9.60
N GLY A 69 -14.51 -9.34 -10.13
CA GLY A 69 -15.50 -8.98 -11.14
C GLY A 69 -15.34 -9.79 -12.43
N ILE A 70 -14.11 -9.98 -12.91
CA ILE A 70 -13.82 -10.84 -14.06
C ILE A 70 -14.23 -12.30 -13.77
N SER A 71 -13.87 -12.84 -12.61
CA SER A 71 -14.23 -14.21 -12.23
C SER A 71 -15.75 -14.39 -12.11
N PHE A 72 -16.48 -13.39 -11.61
CA PHE A 72 -17.93 -13.39 -11.57
C PHE A 72 -18.55 -13.40 -12.97
N ILE A 73 -18.05 -12.55 -13.88
CA ILE A 73 -18.51 -12.51 -15.28
C ILE A 73 -18.25 -13.85 -15.96
N GLN A 74 -17.06 -14.42 -15.85
CA GLN A 74 -16.73 -15.72 -16.44
C GLN A 74 -17.63 -16.84 -15.93
N THR A 75 -17.93 -16.85 -14.63
CA THR A 75 -18.86 -17.84 -14.04
C THR A 75 -20.27 -17.66 -14.58
N THR A 76 -20.70 -16.40 -14.73
CA THR A 76 -22.02 -16.06 -15.30
C THR A 76 -22.12 -16.44 -16.77
N GLU A 77 -21.08 -16.18 -17.57
CA GLU A 77 -20.99 -16.59 -18.98
C GLU A 77 -21.11 -18.12 -19.12
N GLY A 78 -20.40 -18.88 -18.28
CA GLY A 78 -20.53 -20.34 -18.24
C GLY A 78 -21.95 -20.80 -17.89
N TYR A 79 -22.61 -20.16 -16.92
CA TYR A 79 -24.00 -20.46 -16.57
C TYR A 79 -24.98 -20.14 -17.72
N LEU A 80 -24.81 -18.99 -18.38
CA LEU A 80 -25.65 -18.57 -19.51
C LEU A 80 -25.47 -19.50 -20.72
N GLN A 81 -24.26 -19.98 -20.99
CA GLN A 81 -24.02 -20.96 -22.04
C GLN A 81 -24.82 -22.25 -21.80
N ASN A 82 -24.78 -22.79 -20.57
CA ASN A 82 -25.59 -23.97 -20.23
C ASN A 82 -27.09 -23.70 -20.37
N THR A 83 -27.55 -22.51 -19.98
CA THR A 83 -28.96 -22.11 -20.13
C THR A 83 -29.36 -22.04 -21.61
N GLN A 84 -28.49 -21.52 -22.48
CA GLN A 84 -28.71 -21.48 -23.91
C GLN A 84 -28.82 -22.89 -24.51
N ASP A 85 -27.95 -23.82 -24.11
CA ASP A 85 -27.98 -25.21 -24.59
C ASP A 85 -29.28 -25.91 -24.16
N ILE A 86 -29.74 -25.68 -22.92
CA ILE A 86 -31.05 -26.17 -22.43
C ILE A 86 -32.20 -25.60 -23.26
N LEU A 87 -32.19 -24.29 -23.55
CA LEU A 87 -33.23 -23.65 -24.35
C LEU A 87 -33.27 -24.19 -25.79
N GLN A 88 -32.11 -24.47 -26.39
CA GLN A 88 -32.04 -25.13 -27.70
C GLN A 88 -32.66 -26.53 -27.64
N ARG A 89 -32.33 -27.32 -26.61
CA ARG A 89 -32.92 -28.64 -26.41
C ARG A 89 -34.44 -28.60 -26.22
N ILE A 90 -34.95 -27.64 -25.44
CA ILE A 90 -36.39 -27.44 -25.26
C ILE A 90 -37.06 -27.10 -26.60
N ARG A 91 -36.43 -26.25 -27.43
CA ARG A 91 -36.93 -25.92 -28.76
C ARG A 91 -37.01 -27.16 -29.66
N GLU A 92 -35.98 -28.00 -29.67
CA GLU A 92 -35.98 -29.26 -30.42
C GLU A 92 -37.14 -30.17 -29.97
N LEU A 93 -37.32 -30.34 -28.65
CA LEU A 93 -38.38 -31.17 -28.09
C LEU A 93 -39.78 -30.61 -28.41
N ALA A 94 -39.96 -29.30 -28.40
CA ALA A 94 -41.22 -28.66 -28.77
C ALA A 94 -41.58 -28.90 -30.25
N VAL A 95 -40.60 -28.79 -31.16
CA VAL A 95 -40.80 -29.10 -32.58
C VAL A 95 -41.09 -30.58 -32.79
N GLN A 96 -40.40 -31.46 -32.06
CA GLN A 96 -40.65 -32.91 -32.10
C GLN A 96 -42.07 -33.25 -31.61
N SER A 97 -42.54 -32.62 -30.53
CA SER A 97 -43.90 -32.83 -30.00
C SER A 97 -45.01 -32.25 -30.89
N ALA A 98 -44.69 -31.27 -31.75
CA ALA A 98 -45.66 -30.68 -32.66
C ALA A 98 -45.81 -31.47 -33.98
N ASN A 99 -44.77 -32.22 -34.38
CA ASN A 99 -44.71 -32.93 -35.67
C ASN A 99 -44.74 -34.46 -35.53
N GLY A 100 -44.68 -35.00 -34.31
CA GLY A 100 -44.83 -36.43 -34.00
C GLY A 100 -46.20 -36.73 -33.41
#